data_AF-A0A3B8ZEZ2-F1
#
_entry.id   AF-A0A3B8ZEZ2-F1
#
_cell.length_a   1.000
_cell.length_b   1.000
_cell.length_c   1.000
_cell.angle_alpha   90.00
_cell.angle_beta   90.00
_cell.angle_gamma   90.00
#
_symmetry.space_group_name_H-M   'P 1'
#
loop_
_entity.id
_entity.type
_entity.pdbx_description
1 polymer ?
#
loop_
_entity_poly.entity_id
_entity_poly.type
_entity_poly.pdbx_seq_one_letter_code
_entity_poly.pdbx_strand_id
1 'polypeptide(L)'
;MKIITIVSQALGLVVLVPVIVVITLWLDARNDDGPSVVFRGGIFSSGELYQGPEPDWSFTDDIRLVELQLNETRDSRTTFIIASNGRIFVTCDFMGT
;
A
#
# COMPACT_ATOMS: atom_id res chain seq x y z
N MET A 1 -16.43 -36.72 -24.67
CA MET A 1 -16.69 -35.28 -24.91
C MET A 1 -17.24 -34.57 -23.67
N LYS A 2 -18.37 -35.01 -23.08
CA LYS A 2 -18.99 -34.34 -21.91
C LYS A 2 -18.07 -34.20 -20.68
N ILE A 3 -17.28 -35.23 -20.35
CA ILE A 3 -16.33 -35.20 -19.23
C ILE A 3 -15.22 -34.16 -19.43
N ILE A 4 -14.67 -34.06 -20.66
CA ILE A 4 -13.60 -33.10 -20.98
C ILE A 4 -14.12 -31.67 -20.82
N THR A 5 -15.36 -31.40 -21.25
CA THR A 5 -16.00 -30.10 -21.07
C THR A 5 -16.17 -29.75 -19.59
N ILE A 6 -16.64 -30.69 -18.76
CA ILE A 6 -16.82 -30.46 -17.32
C ILE A 6 -15.49 -30.18 -16.62
N VAL A 7 -14.45 -30.97 -16.92
CA VAL A 7 -13.11 -30.77 -16.34
C VAL A 7 -12.54 -29.41 -16.76
N SER A 8 -12.70 -29.03 -18.03
CA SER A 8 -12.28 -27.72 -18.53
C SER A 8 -13.01 -26.56 -17.85
N GLN A 9 -14.33 -26.68 -17.66
CA GLN A 9 -15.13 -25.68 -16.95
C GLN A 9 -14.74 -25.56 -15.46
N ALA A 10 -14.51 -26.69 -14.79
CA ALA A 10 -14.07 -26.69 -13.40
C ALA A 10 -12.69 -26.03 -13.26
N LEU A 11 -11.74 -26.37 -14.15
CA LEU A 11 -10.42 -25.74 -14.18
C LEU A 11 -10.52 -24.24 -14.45
N GLY A 12 -11.37 -23.84 -15.41
CA GLY A 12 -11.65 -22.44 -15.71
C GLY A 12 -12.19 -21.68 -14.50
N LEU A 13 -13.13 -22.27 -13.75
CA LEU A 13 -13.68 -21.67 -12.54
C LEU A 13 -12.62 -21.52 -11.44
N VAL A 14 -11.80 -22.55 -11.24
CA VAL A 14 -10.71 -22.54 -10.24
C VAL A 14 -9.71 -21.42 -10.50
N VAL A 15 -9.43 -21.08 -11.76
CA VAL A 15 -8.56 -19.95 -12.13
C VAL A 15 -9.31 -18.62 -12.07
N LEU A 16 -10.57 -18.59 -12.49
CA LEU A 16 -11.36 -17.36 -12.57
C LEU A 16 -11.58 -16.74 -11.19
N VAL A 17 -11.89 -17.55 -10.17
CA VAL A 17 -12.16 -17.08 -8.81
C VAL A 17 -11.00 -16.26 -8.23
N PRO A 18 -9.75 -16.77 -8.14
CA PRO A 18 -8.64 -16.00 -7.56
C PRO A 18 -8.31 -14.76 -8.40
N VAL A 19 -8.46 -14.81 -9.73
CA VAL A 19 -8.26 -13.63 -10.59
C VAL A 19 -9.26 -12.53 -10.24
N ILE A 20 -10.54 -12.87 -10.09
CA ILE A 20 -11.56 -11.90 -9.69
C ILE A 20 -11.28 -11.35 -8.28
N VAL A 21 -10.86 -12.20 -7.34
CA VAL A 21 -10.49 -11.75 -5.98
C VAL A 21 -9.33 -10.75 -6.02
N VAL A 22 -8.26 -11.03 -6.76
CA VAL A 22 -7.13 -10.11 -6.89
C VAL A 22 -7.54 -8.79 -7.53
N ILE A 23 -8.34 -8.83 -8.60
CA ILE A 23 -8.82 -7.62 -9.29
C ILE A 23 -9.70 -6.78 -8.37
N THR A 24 -10.62 -7.40 -7.64
CA THR A 24 -11.53 -6.70 -6.73
C THR A 24 -10.77 -6.04 -5.59
N LEU A 25 -9.84 -6.76 -4.95
CA LEU A 25 -8.98 -6.19 -3.90
C LEU A 25 -8.09 -5.05 -4.42
N TRP A 26 -7.56 -5.17 -5.65
CA TRP A 26 -6.78 -4.10 -6.26
C TRP A 26 -7.61 -2.84 -6.55
N LEU A 27 -8.85 -3.00 -7.00
CA LEU A 27 -9.77 -1.89 -7.28
C LEU A 27 -10.23 -1.17 -6.02
N ASP A 28 -10.33 -1.89 -4.91
CA ASP A 28 -10.64 -1.34 -3.59
C ASP A 28 -9.45 -0.52 -3.07
N ALA A 29 -8.30 -1.19 -2.90
CA ALA A 29 -7.09 -0.61 -2.30
C ALA A 29 -6.57 0.66 -3.01
N ARG A 30 -6.72 0.77 -4.34
CA ARG A 30 -6.22 1.93 -5.10
C ARG A 30 -6.94 3.25 -4.79
N ASN A 31 -8.10 3.20 -4.13
CA ASN A 31 -8.85 4.39 -3.73
C ASN A 31 -8.83 4.59 -2.21
N ASP A 32 -8.25 3.65 -1.47
CA ASP A 32 -8.12 3.75 -0.03
C ASP A 32 -7.10 4.83 0.35
N ASP A 33 -7.34 5.41 1.50
CA ASP A 33 -6.50 6.43 2.11
C ASP A 33 -5.29 5.77 2.81
N GLY A 34 -4.48 5.09 2.02
CA GLY A 34 -3.41 4.24 2.51
C GLY A 34 -3.23 2.97 1.68
N PRO A 35 -2.01 2.43 1.61
CA PRO A 35 -1.73 1.14 0.99
C PRO A 35 -2.28 -0.02 1.82
N SER A 36 -2.67 -1.08 1.11
CA SER A 36 -2.85 -2.39 1.71
C SER A 36 -1.52 -3.15 1.77
N VAL A 37 -1.49 -4.27 2.47
CA VAL A 37 -0.29 -5.14 2.59
C VAL A 37 0.29 -5.52 1.21
N VAL A 38 -0.54 -5.62 0.17
CA VAL A 38 -0.15 -6.13 -1.15
C VAL A 38 -0.23 -5.06 -2.25
N PHE A 39 -1.16 -4.11 -2.12
CA PHE A 39 -1.42 -3.10 -3.15
C PHE A 39 -1.14 -1.70 -2.63
N ARG A 40 -0.64 -0.86 -3.53
CA ARG A 40 -0.48 0.58 -3.29
C ARG A 40 -1.83 1.23 -3.03
N GLY A 41 -1.81 2.24 -2.17
CA GLY A 41 -2.97 3.02 -1.80
C GLY A 41 -3.25 4.15 -2.77
N GLY A 42 -4.37 4.83 -2.54
CA GLY A 42 -4.73 6.07 -3.19
C GLY A 42 -4.04 7.30 -2.58
N ILE A 43 -4.65 8.45 -2.86
CA ILE A 43 -4.22 9.76 -2.35
C ILE A 43 -4.72 9.93 -0.92
N PHE A 44 -3.88 10.50 -0.06
CA PHE A 44 -4.29 10.88 1.27
C PHE A 44 -5.33 11.98 1.25
N SER A 45 -6.48 11.73 1.87
CA SER A 45 -7.67 12.58 1.76
C SER A 45 -8.33 12.87 3.11
N SER A 46 -8.02 12.10 4.12
CA SER A 46 -8.52 12.16 5.48
C SER A 46 -7.44 12.67 6.44
N GLY A 47 -7.87 13.00 7.66
CA GLY A 47 -7.02 13.59 8.67
C GLY A 47 -6.86 15.11 8.52
N GLU A 48 -6.05 15.68 9.39
CA GLU A 48 -5.76 17.12 9.40
C GLU A 48 -4.34 17.36 8.88
N LEU A 49 -4.22 18.23 7.88
CA LEU A 49 -2.92 18.63 7.37
C LEU A 49 -2.24 19.58 8.35
N TYR A 50 -1.14 19.11 8.94
CA TYR A 50 -0.31 19.94 9.81
C TYR A 50 0.47 20.98 9.00
N GLN A 51 0.19 22.27 9.21
CA GLN A 51 0.87 23.40 8.54
C GLN A 51 1.70 24.28 9.51
N GLY A 52 1.98 23.77 10.71
CA GLY A 52 2.78 24.47 11.71
C GLY A 52 4.29 24.40 11.45
N PRO A 53 5.12 24.94 12.37
CA PRO A 53 6.57 24.72 12.35
C PRO A 53 6.89 23.23 12.52
N GLU A 54 8.07 22.77 12.10
CA GLU A 54 8.45 21.35 12.24
C GLU A 54 8.22 20.84 13.67
N PRO A 55 7.37 19.81 13.87
CA PRO A 55 7.05 19.30 15.20
C PRO A 55 8.22 18.49 15.75
N ASP A 56 8.23 18.26 17.06
CA ASP A 56 9.09 17.24 17.63
C ASP A 56 8.56 15.86 17.24
N TRP A 57 9.36 15.12 16.48
CA TRP A 57 9.00 13.80 15.99
C TRP A 57 9.30 12.66 16.97
N SER A 58 9.70 12.94 18.22
CA SER A 58 9.95 11.93 19.25
C SER A 58 8.78 10.95 19.49
N PHE A 59 7.55 11.34 19.17
CA PHE A 59 6.39 10.42 19.19
C PHE A 59 6.51 9.24 18.21
N THR A 60 7.42 9.32 17.24
CA THR A 60 7.69 8.26 16.27
C THR A 60 8.83 7.32 16.67
N ASP A 61 9.43 7.47 17.86
CA ASP A 61 10.59 6.67 18.28
C ASP A 61 10.32 5.15 18.24
N ASP A 62 9.08 4.72 18.50
CA ASP A 62 8.65 3.32 18.43
C ASP A 62 7.95 2.95 17.10
N ILE A 63 7.83 3.90 16.16
CA ILE A 63 7.16 3.73 14.86
C ILE A 63 8.21 3.49 13.78
N ARG A 64 8.22 2.28 13.22
CA ARG A 64 9.15 1.91 12.13
C ARG A 64 8.59 2.10 10.73
N LEU A 65 7.29 1.95 10.59
CA LEU A 65 6.60 1.97 9.31
C LEU A 65 5.63 3.13 9.29
N VAL A 66 5.61 3.85 8.17
CA VAL A 66 4.61 4.88 7.89
C VAL A 66 4.09 4.68 6.49
N GLU A 67 2.90 5.20 6.27
CA GLU A 67 2.37 5.37 4.93
C GLU A 67 2.84 6.73 4.42
N LEU A 68 3.37 6.74 3.20
CA LEU A 68 3.94 7.92 2.58
C LEU A 68 3.31 8.10 1.20
N GLN A 69 2.87 9.33 0.93
CA GLN A 69 2.52 9.80 -0.39
C GLN A 69 3.46 10.95 -0.76
N LEU A 70 4.01 10.93 -1.99
CA LEU A 70 4.76 12.07 -2.53
C LEU A 70 3.79 13.04 -3.19
N ASN A 71 4.07 14.33 -3.11
CA ASN A 71 3.20 15.37 -3.71
C ASN A 71 3.02 15.21 -5.22
N GLU A 72 4.04 14.73 -5.92
CA GLU A 72 4.02 14.50 -7.38
C GLU A 72 3.29 13.21 -7.78
N THR A 73 3.02 12.30 -6.83
CA THR A 73 2.40 11.00 -7.10
C THR A 73 0.96 10.94 -6.58
N ARG A 74 0.14 10.14 -7.27
CA ARG A 74 -1.27 9.91 -6.91
C ARG A 74 -1.49 8.56 -6.21
N ASP A 75 -0.42 7.97 -5.69
CA ASP A 75 -0.41 6.71 -4.97
C ASP A 75 0.45 6.81 -3.71
N SER A 76 0.07 6.05 -2.69
CA SER A 76 0.75 5.94 -1.39
C SER A 76 1.37 4.56 -1.19
N ARG A 77 2.41 4.49 -0.34
CA ARG A 77 3.16 3.27 -0.03
C ARG A 77 3.58 3.22 1.43
N THR A 78 3.69 2.00 1.97
CA THR A 78 4.30 1.78 3.27
C THR A 78 5.81 1.79 3.11
N THR A 79 6.50 2.61 3.90
CA THR A 79 7.96 2.73 3.89
C THR A 79 8.49 2.79 5.31
N PHE A 80 9.80 2.60 5.44
CA PHE A 80 10.47 2.75 6.72
C PHE A 80 10.85 4.20 6.99
N ILE A 81 10.75 4.56 8.27
CA ILE A 81 11.34 5.78 8.80
C ILE A 81 12.35 5.46 9.90
N ILE A 82 13.25 6.40 10.12
CA ILE A 82 14.17 6.41 11.24
C ILE A 82 13.97 7.74 11.97
N ALA A 83 13.63 7.68 13.26
CA ALA A 83 13.58 8.84 14.14
C ALA A 83 14.99 9.13 14.70
N SER A 84 15.40 10.40 14.68
CA SER A 84 16.67 10.83 15.27
C SER A 84 16.66 12.33 15.57
N ASN A 85 17.03 12.69 16.80
CA ASN A 85 17.12 14.08 17.26
C ASN A 85 15.84 14.90 16.99
N GLY A 86 14.67 14.34 17.32
CA GLY A 86 13.37 15.00 17.16
C GLY A 86 12.91 15.17 15.71
N ARG A 87 13.51 14.44 14.76
CA ARG A 87 13.17 14.47 13.32
C ARG A 87 13.02 13.06 12.76
N ILE A 88 12.30 12.92 11.65
CA ILE A 88 12.21 11.67 10.89
C ILE A 88 13.00 11.72 9.59
N PHE A 89 13.50 10.56 9.18
CA PHE A 89 14.15 10.36 7.90
C PHE A 89 13.48 9.19 7.19
N VAL A 90 13.03 9.42 5.96
CA VAL A 90 12.51 8.35 5.10
C VAL A 90 13.69 7.60 4.49
N THR A 91 13.73 6.29 4.67
CA THR A 91 14.78 5.47 4.05
C THR A 91 14.54 5.39 2.55
N CYS A 92 15.58 5.59 1.75
CA CYS A 92 15.58 5.20 0.35
C CYS A 92 16.36 3.89 0.21
N ASP A 93 15.79 2.93 -0.50
CA ASP A 93 16.47 1.68 -0.81
C ASP A 93 17.42 1.93 -1.99
N PHE A 94 18.52 2.62 -1.71
CA PHE A 94 19.53 2.96 -2.70
C PHE A 94 20.51 1.80 -2.86
N MET A 95 20.54 1.21 -4.06
CA MET A 95 21.37 0.05 -4.42
C MET A 95 21.03 -1.23 -3.62
N GLY A 96 19.75 -1.64 -3.65
CA GLY A 96 19.38 -2.98 -3.18
C GLY A 96 20.20 -4.06 -3.89
N THR A 97 20.80 -4.96 -3.11
CA THR A 97 21.51 -6.15 -3.61
C THR A 97 20.54 -7.21 -4.11
#